data_AF-A0A7K1CSP1-F1
#
_entry.id   AF-A0A7K1CSP1-F1
#
_cell.length_a   1.000
_cell.length_b   1.000
_cell.length_c   1.000
_cell.angle_alpha   90.00
_cell.angle_beta   90.00
_cell.angle_gamma   90.00
#
_symmetry.space_group_name_H-M   'P 1'
#
loop_
_entity.id
_entity.type
_entity.pdbx_description
1 polymer ?
#
loop_
_entity_poly.entity_id
_entity_poly.type
_entity_poly.pdbx_seq_one_letter_code
_entity_poly.pdbx_strand_id
1 'polypeptide(L)'
;MTQPGRVAIVGGGISGLTTALTLLAESTTPIDVTVFESSSTTGGLIRTTPFAGLDAVDEGADAFLVRVPWAHQLASELGLGATLTSPTSAHAAVWHNGMHSIPQDLLLGVPAKMRAFVASPLISPLGKIRAAIEPLLPRTTDEDSIGKYVRRRFGNQVHERLVDPLVGSIYAADTDRFSMAAVPQIASLTASRSLLLAAARARAAAKKTTQPDAPIFGSPLRGMGALTETLAQRVRALGGKILTDAQVSAISRQQDAYVVTTAQGEYTVDAIAICSPAQHSASFVAPLN
;
A
#
# COMPACT_ATOMS: atom_id res chain seq x y z
N MET A 1 42.78 0.41 -1.41
CA MET A 1 41.36 0.24 -1.77
C MET A 1 40.60 0.05 -0.48
N THR A 2 39.63 0.91 -0.16
CA THR A 2 38.75 0.75 1.01
C THR A 2 37.93 -0.54 0.83
N GLN A 3 37.77 -1.33 1.90
CA GLN A 3 36.91 -2.51 1.83
C GLN A 3 35.47 -2.09 1.51
N PRO A 4 34.71 -2.90 0.74
CA PRO A 4 33.31 -2.61 0.48
C PRO A 4 32.53 -2.56 1.79
N GLY A 5 31.61 -1.60 1.92
CA GLY A 5 30.70 -1.58 3.07
C GLY A 5 29.73 -2.76 2.97
N ARG A 6 29.49 -3.47 4.07
CA ARG A 6 28.62 -4.65 4.11
C ARG A 6 27.25 -4.27 4.68
N VAL A 7 26.19 -4.53 3.93
CA VAL A 7 24.82 -4.21 4.33
C VAL A 7 23.99 -5.48 4.38
N ALA A 8 23.37 -5.75 5.53
CA ALA A 8 22.32 -6.75 5.66
C ALA A 8 20.94 -6.12 5.43
N ILE A 9 20.10 -6.79 4.66
CA ILE A 9 18.69 -6.42 4.49
C ILE A 9 17.84 -7.58 5.01
N VAL A 10 17.00 -7.32 6.01
CA VAL A 10 16.16 -8.35 6.64
C VAL A 10 14.77 -8.31 5.99
N GLY A 11 14.46 -9.31 5.17
CA GLY A 11 13.21 -9.46 4.43
C GLY A 11 13.39 -9.33 2.91
N GLY A 12 13.02 -10.37 2.16
CA GLY A 12 13.08 -10.45 0.69
C GLY A 12 11.77 -10.10 -0.01
N GLY A 13 10.93 -9.26 0.60
CA GLY A 13 9.75 -8.67 -0.04
C GLY A 13 10.10 -7.45 -0.91
N ILE A 14 9.07 -6.80 -1.47
CA ILE A 14 9.24 -5.62 -2.34
C ILE A 14 10.14 -4.53 -1.74
N SER A 15 9.97 -4.19 -0.46
CA SER A 15 10.77 -3.18 0.24
C SER A 15 12.25 -3.57 0.35
N GLY A 16 12.55 -4.82 0.72
CA GLY A 16 13.94 -5.27 0.86
C GLY A 16 14.64 -5.42 -0.49
N LEU A 17 13.95 -5.96 -1.49
CA LEU A 17 14.49 -6.12 -2.84
C LEU A 17 14.75 -4.78 -3.54
N THR A 18 13.85 -3.80 -3.39
CA THR A 18 14.07 -2.44 -3.91
C THR A 18 15.21 -1.74 -3.18
N THR A 19 15.29 -1.85 -1.85
CA THR A 19 16.42 -1.34 -1.07
C THR A 19 17.74 -1.94 -1.54
N ALA A 20 17.79 -3.25 -1.77
CA ALA A 20 18.98 -3.95 -2.26
C ALA A 20 19.39 -3.43 -3.65
N LEU A 21 18.43 -3.31 -4.56
CA LEU A 21 18.67 -2.81 -5.91
C LEU A 21 19.21 -1.38 -5.89
N THR A 22 18.57 -0.48 -5.13
CA THR A 22 18.99 0.93 -5.02
C THR A 22 20.42 1.02 -4.47
N LEU A 23 20.75 0.30 -3.40
CA LEU A 23 22.12 0.30 -2.85
C LEU A 23 23.16 -0.19 -3.85
N LEU A 24 22.85 -1.24 -4.61
CA LEU A 24 23.76 -1.81 -5.61
C LEU A 24 23.90 -0.93 -6.86
N ALA A 25 22.83 -0.25 -7.28
CA ALA A 25 22.79 0.51 -8.51
C ALA A 25 23.29 1.95 -8.34
N GLU A 26 23.06 2.58 -7.18
CA GLU A 26 23.28 4.02 -6.98
C GLU A 26 24.47 4.35 -6.09
N SER A 27 25.07 3.36 -5.41
CA SER A 27 26.22 3.63 -4.53
C SER A 27 27.47 4.03 -5.33
N THR A 28 28.09 5.14 -4.94
CA THR A 28 29.37 5.61 -5.50
C THR A 28 30.58 4.85 -4.97
N THR A 29 30.40 4.07 -3.89
CA THR A 29 31.44 3.21 -3.30
C THR A 29 31.02 1.74 -3.37
N PRO A 30 31.95 0.78 -3.48
CA PRO A 30 31.60 -0.64 -3.44
C PRO A 30 30.83 -1.00 -2.16
N ILE A 31 29.68 -1.68 -2.31
CA ILE A 31 28.86 -2.19 -1.21
C ILE A 31 28.55 -3.67 -1.47
N ASP A 32 28.77 -4.50 -0.45
CA ASP A 32 28.35 -5.89 -0.43
C ASP A 32 26.97 -6.00 0.23
N VAL A 33 25.94 -6.29 -0.55
CA VAL A 33 24.56 -6.41 -0.07
C VAL A 33 24.16 -7.87 0.09
N THR A 34 23.64 -8.23 1.27
CA THR A 34 23.02 -9.54 1.53
C THR A 34 21.58 -9.38 2.04
N VAL A 35 20.63 -9.92 1.30
CA VAL A 35 19.21 -10.01 1.68
C VAL A 35 18.96 -11.35 2.37
N PHE A 36 18.39 -11.31 3.57
CA PHE A 36 17.97 -12.48 4.35
C PHE A 36 16.46 -12.64 4.24
N GLU A 37 16.00 -13.71 3.62
CA GLU A 37 14.59 -14.07 3.49
C GLU A 37 14.30 -15.35 4.27
N SER A 38 13.28 -15.30 5.12
CA SER A 38 12.86 -16.43 5.95
C SER A 38 12.22 -17.57 5.16
N SER A 39 11.56 -17.27 4.05
CA SER A 39 10.88 -18.22 3.18
C SER A 39 11.86 -18.83 2.17
N SER A 40 11.44 -19.92 1.52
CA SER A 40 12.17 -20.53 0.40
C SER A 40 12.15 -19.69 -0.89
N THR A 41 11.31 -18.66 -0.96
CA THR A 41 11.19 -17.74 -2.10
C THR A 41 11.10 -16.28 -1.65
N THR A 42 11.58 -15.37 -2.50
CA THR A 42 11.38 -13.92 -2.35
C THR A 42 9.99 -13.49 -2.78
N GLY A 43 9.62 -12.24 -2.49
CA GLY A 43 8.35 -11.60 -2.90
C GLY A 43 7.49 -11.16 -1.73
N GLY A 44 7.60 -11.84 -0.58
CA GLY A 44 6.83 -11.52 0.61
C GLY A 44 5.32 -11.68 0.35
N LEU A 45 4.55 -10.60 0.57
CA LEU A 45 3.10 -10.54 0.31
C LEU A 45 2.74 -10.43 -1.17
N ILE A 46 3.70 -10.09 -2.03
CA ILE A 46 3.48 -10.03 -3.48
C ILE A 46 3.88 -11.39 -4.05
N ARG A 47 2.86 -12.20 -4.36
CA ARG A 47 3.01 -13.56 -4.89
C ARG A 47 2.00 -13.80 -5.99
N THR A 48 2.46 -14.49 -7.02
CA THR A 48 1.63 -14.98 -8.12
C THR A 48 1.90 -16.47 -8.28
N THR A 49 0.86 -17.29 -8.26
CA THR A 49 0.98 -18.74 -8.39
C THR A 49 -0.09 -19.30 -9.33
N PRO A 50 0.11 -20.51 -9.89
CA PRO A 50 -0.92 -21.18 -10.67
C PRO A 50 -2.09 -21.59 -9.78
N PHE A 51 -3.32 -21.32 -10.22
CA PHE A 51 -4.52 -21.72 -9.50
C PHE A 51 -5.68 -22.02 -10.45
N ALA A 52 -6.41 -23.11 -10.19
CA ALA A 52 -7.62 -23.50 -10.95
C ALA A 52 -7.44 -23.55 -12.48
N GLY A 53 -6.27 -24.01 -12.96
CA GLY A 53 -5.96 -24.10 -14.39
C GLY A 53 -5.49 -22.79 -15.04
N LEU A 54 -5.33 -21.73 -14.26
CA LEU A 54 -4.65 -20.49 -14.66
C LEU A 54 -3.19 -20.55 -14.24
N ASP A 55 -2.29 -20.12 -15.12
CA ASP A 55 -0.84 -20.14 -14.85
C ASP A 55 -0.39 -19.10 -13.82
N ALA A 56 -1.16 -18.01 -13.67
CA ALA A 56 -0.79 -16.87 -12.86
C ALA A 56 -2.03 -16.23 -12.20
N VAL A 57 -2.12 -16.35 -10.88
CA VAL A 57 -3.12 -15.72 -10.03
C VAL A 57 -2.40 -15.04 -8.87
N ASP A 58 -2.67 -13.75 -8.67
CA ASP A 58 -2.10 -12.99 -7.55
C ASP A 58 -2.76 -13.41 -6.23
N GLU A 59 -1.95 -13.77 -5.23
CA GLU A 59 -2.40 -14.22 -3.91
C GLU A 59 -2.65 -13.07 -2.93
N GLY A 60 -2.16 -11.87 -3.25
CA GLY A 60 -2.15 -10.71 -2.37
C GLY A 60 -2.40 -9.42 -3.14
N ALA A 61 -1.33 -8.66 -3.40
CA ALA A 61 -1.44 -7.47 -4.25
C ALA A 61 -1.76 -7.88 -5.70
N ASP A 62 -2.80 -7.29 -6.27
CA ASP A 62 -3.31 -7.59 -7.61
C ASP A 62 -3.04 -6.46 -8.62
N ALA A 63 -2.84 -5.23 -8.15
CA ALA A 63 -2.45 -4.08 -8.96
C ALA A 63 -1.83 -2.93 -8.13
N PHE A 64 -1.26 -1.94 -8.81
CA PHE A 64 -0.85 -0.66 -8.22
C PHE A 64 -1.59 0.52 -8.89
N LEU A 65 -1.68 1.64 -8.17
CA LEU A 65 -2.25 2.88 -8.70
C LEU A 65 -1.28 3.54 -9.69
N VAL A 66 -1.66 3.69 -10.96
CA VAL A 66 -0.79 4.26 -12.01
C VAL A 66 -0.44 5.73 -11.71
N ARG A 67 -1.35 6.45 -11.04
CA ARG A 67 -1.10 7.84 -10.62
C ARG A 67 0.01 7.98 -9.56
N VAL A 68 0.40 6.90 -8.89
CA VAL A 68 1.52 6.89 -7.95
C VAL A 68 2.77 6.56 -8.76
N PRO A 69 3.64 7.55 -9.03
CA PRO A 69 4.67 7.43 -10.06
C PRO A 69 5.68 6.31 -9.77
N TRP A 70 5.97 6.06 -8.50
CA TRP A 70 7.04 5.15 -8.06
C TRP A 70 6.85 3.71 -8.54
N ALA A 71 5.64 3.16 -8.45
CA ALA A 71 5.39 1.78 -8.89
C ALA A 71 5.43 1.63 -10.42
N HIS A 72 4.90 2.62 -11.14
CA HIS A 72 4.95 2.66 -12.60
C HIS A 72 6.39 2.86 -13.13
N GLN A 73 7.16 3.73 -12.47
CA GLN A 73 8.57 3.96 -12.77
C GLN A 73 9.37 2.68 -12.54
N LEU A 74 9.20 2.04 -11.38
CA LEU A 74 9.86 0.78 -11.07
C LEU A 74 9.53 -0.31 -12.11
N ALA A 75 8.25 -0.45 -12.49
CA ALA A 75 7.85 -1.39 -13.54
C ALA A 75 8.54 -1.08 -14.87
N SER A 76 8.66 0.20 -15.24
CA SER A 76 9.38 0.63 -16.44
C SER A 76 10.87 0.30 -16.38
N GLU A 77 11.54 0.58 -15.25
CA GLU A 77 12.96 0.29 -15.03
C GLU A 77 13.28 -1.21 -15.06
N LEU A 78 12.33 -2.03 -14.63
CA LEU A 78 12.42 -3.50 -14.70
C LEU A 78 12.05 -4.06 -16.09
N GLY A 79 11.73 -3.20 -17.06
CA GLY A 79 11.33 -3.62 -18.42
C GLY A 79 9.92 -4.20 -18.53
N LEU A 80 9.09 -4.04 -17.49
CA LEU A 80 7.70 -4.52 -17.43
C LEU A 80 6.68 -3.46 -17.85
N GLY A 81 7.10 -2.20 -18.01
CA GLY A 81 6.20 -1.07 -18.33
C GLY A 81 5.34 -1.27 -19.58
N ALA A 82 5.91 -1.88 -20.64
CA ALA A 82 5.20 -2.13 -21.90
C ALA A 82 4.19 -3.28 -21.82
N THR A 83 4.26 -4.13 -20.80
CA THR A 83 3.40 -5.31 -20.61
C THR A 83 2.44 -5.14 -19.43
N LEU A 84 2.27 -3.90 -18.95
CA LEU A 84 1.25 -3.58 -17.98
C LEU A 84 -0.14 -3.72 -18.61
N THR A 85 -1.02 -4.37 -17.87
CA THR A 85 -2.45 -4.47 -18.14
C THR A 85 -3.25 -3.72 -17.07
N SER A 86 -4.54 -3.54 -17.32
CA SER A 86 -5.46 -2.87 -16.42
C SER A 86 -6.75 -3.68 -16.27
N PRO A 87 -7.45 -3.56 -15.12
CA PRO A 87 -8.75 -4.21 -14.93
C PRO A 87 -9.73 -3.85 -16.05
N THR A 88 -10.66 -4.78 -16.32
CA THR A 88 -11.77 -4.56 -17.27
C THR A 88 -12.71 -3.46 -16.76
N SER A 89 -13.75 -3.14 -17.54
CA SER A 89 -14.80 -2.18 -17.14
C SER A 89 -15.75 -2.68 -16.03
N ALA A 90 -15.41 -3.78 -15.34
CA ALA A 90 -16.19 -4.28 -14.22
C ALA A 90 -16.33 -3.19 -13.13
N HIS A 91 -17.49 -3.16 -12.48
CA HIS A 91 -17.81 -2.16 -11.47
C HIS A 91 -17.91 -2.80 -10.09
N ALA A 92 -17.34 -2.11 -9.10
CA ALA A 92 -17.52 -2.47 -7.70
C ALA A 92 -18.94 -2.11 -7.21
N ALA A 93 -19.41 -2.85 -6.22
CA ALA A 93 -20.73 -2.69 -5.62
C ALA A 93 -20.65 -2.92 -4.10
N VAL A 94 -21.64 -2.40 -3.37
CA VAL A 94 -21.78 -2.61 -1.92
C VAL A 94 -22.92 -3.59 -1.68
N TRP A 95 -22.67 -4.62 -0.88
CA TRP A 95 -23.71 -5.51 -0.39
C TRP A 95 -24.30 -5.00 0.93
N HIS A 96 -25.59 -4.68 0.93
CA HIS A 96 -26.36 -4.35 2.14
C HIS A 96 -27.84 -4.65 1.89
N ASN A 97 -28.31 -5.80 2.39
CA ASN A 97 -29.64 -6.34 2.11
C ASN A 97 -29.94 -6.42 0.60
N GLY A 98 -28.92 -6.80 -0.19
CA GLY A 98 -28.93 -6.76 -1.66
C GLY A 98 -27.70 -6.03 -2.21
N MET A 99 -27.49 -6.16 -3.52
CA MET A 99 -26.36 -5.52 -4.22
C MET A 99 -26.73 -4.10 -4.66
N HIS A 100 -25.90 -3.12 -4.30
CA HIS A 100 -26.09 -1.71 -4.65
C HIS A 100 -24.88 -1.17 -5.40
N SER A 101 -25.11 -0.48 -6.52
CA SER A 101 -24.03 0.27 -7.18
C SER A 101 -23.49 1.35 -6.25
N ILE A 102 -22.16 1.48 -6.23
CA ILE A 102 -21.50 2.58 -5.52
C ILE A 102 -21.95 3.90 -6.18
N PRO A 103 -22.45 4.89 -5.41
CA PRO A 103 -22.79 6.19 -5.95
C PRO A 103 -21.61 6.79 -6.71
N GLN A 104 -21.85 7.38 -7.87
CA GLN A 104 -20.82 8.13 -8.57
C GLN A 104 -20.42 9.39 -7.79
N ASP A 105 -19.32 10.02 -8.17
CA ASP A 105 -18.85 11.28 -7.58
C ASP A 105 -18.48 11.20 -6.09
N LEU A 106 -17.79 10.12 -5.70
CA LEU A 106 -17.20 9.96 -4.37
C LEU A 106 -15.69 10.19 -4.40
N LEU A 107 -15.13 10.55 -3.24
CA LEU A 107 -13.70 10.47 -2.95
C LEU A 107 -13.50 9.48 -1.80
N LEU A 108 -13.06 8.25 -2.11
CA LEU A 108 -12.92 7.15 -1.12
C LEU A 108 -14.17 7.00 -0.22
N GLY A 109 -15.36 6.99 -0.84
CA GLY A 109 -16.63 6.90 -0.12
C GLY A 109 -17.17 8.23 0.42
N VAL A 110 -16.36 9.28 0.53
CA VAL A 110 -16.84 10.62 0.95
C VAL A 110 -17.65 11.25 -0.19
N PRO A 111 -18.91 11.65 0.04
CA PRO A 111 -19.74 12.27 -0.99
C PRO A 111 -19.15 13.61 -1.50
N ALA A 112 -18.91 13.72 -2.80
CA ALA A 112 -18.49 14.98 -3.44
C ALA A 112 -19.63 15.68 -4.20
N LYS A 113 -20.70 14.96 -4.55
CA LYS A 113 -21.97 15.54 -5.04
C LYS A 113 -23.18 14.83 -4.43
N MET A 114 -24.18 15.61 -4.03
CA MET A 114 -25.39 15.06 -3.42
C MET A 114 -26.31 14.34 -4.42
N ARG A 115 -26.32 14.68 -5.71
CA ARG A 115 -27.31 14.13 -6.66
C ARG A 115 -27.19 12.60 -6.83
N ALA A 116 -25.98 12.08 -7.09
CA ALA A 116 -25.75 10.65 -7.25
C ALA A 116 -25.97 9.89 -5.92
N PHE A 117 -25.59 10.50 -4.81
CA PHE A 117 -25.82 9.98 -3.46
C PHE A 117 -27.32 9.91 -3.10
N VAL A 118 -28.10 10.93 -3.47
CA VAL A 118 -29.56 10.99 -3.24
C VAL A 118 -30.32 9.99 -4.10
N ALA A 119 -29.85 9.70 -5.31
CA ALA A 119 -30.45 8.69 -6.18
C ALA A 119 -30.19 7.25 -5.71
N SER A 120 -29.18 7.02 -4.88
CA SER A 120 -28.81 5.67 -4.44
C SER A 120 -29.79 5.07 -3.41
N PRO A 121 -30.23 3.81 -3.57
CA PRO A 121 -31.06 3.12 -2.57
C PRO A 121 -30.29 2.64 -1.34
N LEU A 122 -28.95 2.72 -1.35
CA LEU A 122 -28.06 2.25 -0.29
C LEU A 122 -28.30 2.96 1.07
N ILE A 123 -28.63 4.25 1.00
CA ILE A 123 -28.88 5.11 2.17
C ILE A 123 -30.37 5.44 2.26
N SER A 124 -30.95 5.29 3.45
CA SER A 124 -32.36 5.63 3.69
C SER A 124 -32.63 7.13 3.50
N PRO A 125 -33.90 7.55 3.27
CA PRO A 125 -34.24 8.97 3.21
C PRO A 125 -33.77 9.77 4.43
N LEU A 126 -33.92 9.23 5.64
CA LEU A 126 -33.44 9.87 6.87
C LEU A 126 -31.91 9.98 6.90
N GLY A 127 -31.20 8.93 6.47
CA GLY A 127 -29.74 8.97 6.33
C GLY A 127 -29.26 10.02 5.33
N LYS A 128 -30.00 10.21 4.23
CA LYS A 128 -29.71 11.25 3.23
C LYS A 128 -29.91 12.65 3.80
N ILE A 129 -31.00 12.88 4.53
CA ILE A 129 -31.25 14.17 5.23
C ILE A 129 -30.12 14.44 6.24
N ARG A 130 -29.73 13.43 7.02
CA ARG A 130 -28.64 13.56 7.99
C ARG A 130 -27.29 13.88 7.32
N ALA A 131 -27.01 13.30 6.16
CA ALA A 131 -25.80 13.62 5.39
C ALA A 131 -25.86 15.03 4.78
N ALA A 132 -27.04 15.47 4.33
CA ALA A 132 -27.25 16.76 3.67
C ALA A 132 -27.01 17.96 4.59
N ILE A 133 -27.17 17.81 5.92
CA ILE A 133 -26.89 18.88 6.88
C ILE A 133 -25.39 19.05 7.19
N GLU A 134 -24.51 18.17 6.69
CA GLU A 134 -23.06 18.22 6.96
C GLU A 134 -22.43 19.60 6.72
N PRO A 135 -22.72 20.33 5.64
CA PRO A 135 -22.11 21.63 5.40
C PRO A 135 -22.47 22.69 6.45
N LEU A 136 -23.57 22.49 7.20
CA LEU A 136 -24.06 23.40 8.24
C LEU A 136 -23.47 23.08 9.62
N LEU A 137 -22.88 21.91 9.80
CA LEU A 137 -22.30 21.49 11.07
C LEU A 137 -21.04 22.32 11.41
N PRO A 138 -20.77 22.58 12.70
CA PRO A 138 -19.51 23.19 13.13
C PRO A 138 -18.33 22.31 12.71
N ARG A 139 -17.12 22.89 12.66
CA ARG A 139 -15.91 22.11 12.32
C ARG A 139 -15.70 21.01 13.37
N THR A 140 -15.35 19.81 12.92
CA THR A 140 -14.87 18.75 13.81
C THR A 140 -13.38 18.93 14.03
N THR A 141 -12.94 19.10 15.29
CA THR A 141 -11.53 19.14 15.67
C THR A 141 -11.14 17.86 16.43
N ASP A 142 -9.83 17.59 16.48
CA ASP A 142 -9.23 16.60 17.39
C ASP A 142 -9.83 15.19 17.30
N GLU A 143 -10.03 14.69 16.09
CA GLU A 143 -10.54 13.34 15.84
C GLU A 143 -9.68 12.66 14.78
N ASP A 144 -8.84 11.73 15.22
CA ASP A 144 -7.95 10.94 14.34
C ASP A 144 -8.62 9.67 13.82
N SER A 145 -9.79 9.27 14.31
CA SER A 145 -10.49 8.10 13.76
C SER A 145 -11.32 8.47 12.52
N ILE A 146 -11.06 7.80 11.39
CA ILE A 146 -11.85 7.95 10.16
C ILE A 146 -13.34 7.69 10.47
N GLY A 147 -13.64 6.60 11.17
CA GLY A 147 -15.02 6.19 11.42
C GLY A 147 -15.80 7.12 12.32
N LYS A 148 -15.19 7.54 13.45
CA LYS A 148 -15.82 8.52 14.35
C LYS A 148 -16.03 9.86 13.65
N TYR A 149 -15.04 10.30 12.88
CA TYR A 149 -15.13 11.56 12.16
C TYR A 149 -16.28 11.52 11.13
N VAL A 150 -16.34 10.50 10.29
CA VAL A 150 -17.36 10.36 9.25
C VAL A 150 -18.76 10.27 9.86
N ARG A 151 -18.95 9.53 10.97
CA ARG A 151 -20.24 9.49 11.67
C ARG A 151 -20.67 10.87 12.18
N ARG A 152 -19.76 11.64 12.78
CA ARG A 152 -20.06 13.01 13.23
C ARG A 152 -20.47 13.90 12.07
N ARG A 153 -19.82 13.79 10.91
CA ARG A 153 -20.12 14.60 9.73
C ARG A 153 -21.41 14.17 9.03
N PHE A 154 -21.50 12.89 8.65
CA PHE A 154 -22.51 12.37 7.72
C PHE A 154 -23.51 11.39 8.34
N GLY A 155 -23.25 10.87 9.54
CA GLY A 155 -24.08 9.89 10.24
C GLY A 155 -23.68 8.43 9.99
N ASN A 156 -24.26 7.51 10.77
CA ASN A 156 -23.90 6.09 10.79
C ASN A 156 -24.09 5.40 9.44
N GLN A 157 -25.21 5.63 8.75
CA GLN A 157 -25.47 4.94 7.48
C GLN A 157 -24.43 5.26 6.40
N VAL A 158 -23.93 6.50 6.33
CA VAL A 158 -22.89 6.86 5.35
C VAL A 158 -21.57 6.20 5.69
N HIS A 159 -21.25 6.12 6.99
CA HIS A 159 -20.07 5.41 7.41
C HIS A 159 -20.18 3.90 7.12
N GLU A 160 -21.14 3.22 7.75
CA GLU A 160 -21.27 1.76 7.76
C GLU A 160 -21.55 1.15 6.38
N ARG A 161 -22.21 1.91 5.49
CA ARG A 161 -22.65 1.39 4.19
C ARG A 161 -21.86 1.95 3.02
N LEU A 162 -20.95 2.90 3.24
CA LEU A 162 -20.21 3.51 2.13
C LEU A 162 -18.74 3.74 2.46
N VAL A 163 -18.43 4.48 3.53
CA VAL A 163 -17.02 4.80 3.81
C VAL A 163 -16.26 3.60 4.36
N ASP A 164 -16.81 2.89 5.35
CA ASP A 164 -16.14 1.71 5.93
C ASP A 164 -15.99 0.58 4.90
N PRO A 165 -17.00 0.19 4.11
CA PRO A 165 -16.82 -0.81 3.06
C PRO A 165 -15.79 -0.41 1.98
N LEU A 166 -15.65 0.87 1.65
CA LEU A 166 -14.73 1.32 0.60
C LEU A 166 -13.30 1.55 1.09
N VAL A 167 -13.13 2.09 2.29
CA VAL A 167 -11.81 2.33 2.88
C VAL A 167 -11.31 1.07 3.58
N GLY A 168 -12.16 0.45 4.40
CA GLY A 168 -11.88 -0.77 5.13
C GLY A 168 -11.54 -1.96 4.22
N SER A 169 -12.13 -2.06 3.02
CA SER A 169 -11.76 -3.12 2.06
C SER A 169 -10.35 -3.01 1.49
N ILE A 170 -9.78 -1.80 1.44
CA ILE A 170 -8.39 -1.59 0.96
C ILE A 170 -7.40 -2.09 2.01
N TYR A 171 -7.68 -1.84 3.29
CA TYR A 171 -6.74 -2.09 4.38
C TYR A 171 -7.10 -3.33 5.21
N ALA A 172 -8.22 -3.99 4.90
CA ALA A 172 -8.86 -5.01 5.73
C ALA A 172 -9.00 -4.57 7.20
N ALA A 173 -9.36 -3.30 7.41
CA ALA A 173 -9.32 -2.66 8.72
C ALA A 173 -10.68 -2.08 9.12
N ASP A 174 -10.98 -2.16 10.42
CA ASP A 174 -12.09 -1.44 11.05
C ASP A 174 -11.77 0.07 11.05
N THR A 175 -12.54 0.84 10.26
CA THR A 175 -12.26 2.26 10.11
C THR A 175 -12.59 3.09 11.36
N ASP A 176 -13.26 2.52 12.38
CA ASP A 176 -13.37 3.15 13.70
C ASP A 176 -12.06 3.18 14.48
N ARG A 177 -11.13 2.30 14.14
CA ARG A 177 -9.80 2.19 14.76
C ARG A 177 -8.69 2.58 13.80
N PHE A 178 -9.02 3.26 12.71
CA PHE A 178 -8.09 3.61 11.65
C PHE A 178 -7.82 5.11 11.61
N SER A 179 -6.53 5.47 11.70
CA SER A 179 -6.07 6.85 11.78
C SER A 179 -6.34 7.61 10.47
N MET A 180 -6.72 8.89 10.59
CA MET A 180 -6.87 9.79 9.45
C MET A 180 -5.55 9.92 8.69
N ALA A 181 -4.42 9.96 9.40
CA ALA A 181 -3.10 10.07 8.80
C ALA A 181 -2.77 8.90 7.86
N ALA A 182 -3.38 7.72 8.06
CA ALA A 182 -3.18 6.55 7.21
C ALA A 182 -3.85 6.68 5.83
N VAL A 183 -4.81 7.61 5.67
CA VAL A 183 -5.51 7.86 4.40
C VAL A 183 -5.40 9.35 4.03
N PRO A 184 -4.25 9.78 3.46
CA PRO A 184 -3.96 11.20 3.20
C PRO A 184 -5.02 11.92 2.37
N GLN A 185 -5.69 11.20 1.45
CA GLN A 185 -6.75 11.78 0.62
C GLN A 185 -7.96 12.21 1.46
N ILE A 186 -8.29 11.49 2.54
CA ILE A 186 -9.34 11.88 3.48
C ILE A 186 -8.80 12.94 4.45
N ALA A 187 -7.61 12.73 5.00
CA ALA A 187 -6.97 13.66 5.94
C ALA A 187 -6.91 15.09 5.39
N SER A 188 -6.51 15.25 4.13
CA SER A 188 -6.42 16.56 3.47
C SER A 188 -7.75 17.32 3.39
N LEU A 189 -8.90 16.61 3.41
CA LEU A 189 -10.22 17.25 3.40
C LEU A 189 -10.61 17.81 4.78
N THR A 190 -10.08 17.25 5.87
CA THR A 190 -10.43 17.63 7.25
C THR A 190 -9.95 19.04 7.63
N ALA A 191 -9.05 19.64 6.83
CA ALA A 191 -8.63 21.02 6.98
C ALA A 191 -9.78 22.01 6.73
N SER A 192 -10.79 21.62 5.95
CA SER A 192 -11.98 22.41 5.67
C SER A 192 -13.08 22.19 6.72
N ARG A 193 -13.93 23.20 6.93
CA ARG A 193 -15.11 23.05 7.80
C ARG A 193 -16.06 21.94 7.33
N SER A 194 -16.22 21.79 6.01
CA SER A 194 -17.11 20.80 5.39
C SER A 194 -16.32 19.87 4.48
N LEU A 195 -16.49 18.58 4.70
CA LEU A 195 -15.89 17.53 3.88
C LEU A 195 -16.54 17.46 2.51
N LEU A 196 -17.86 17.68 2.43
CA LEU A 196 -18.57 17.65 1.17
C LEU A 196 -18.05 18.73 0.22
N LEU A 197 -17.90 19.97 0.73
CA LEU A 197 -17.35 21.07 -0.06
C LEU A 197 -15.87 20.87 -0.40
N ALA A 198 -15.08 20.33 0.52
CA ALA A 198 -13.68 20.02 0.27
C ALA A 198 -13.52 18.93 -0.81
N ALA A 199 -14.29 17.84 -0.71
CA ALA A 199 -14.30 16.75 -1.68
C ALA A 199 -14.75 17.24 -3.06
N ALA A 200 -15.79 18.09 -3.12
CA ALA A 200 -16.24 18.70 -4.38
C ALA A 200 -15.13 19.53 -5.05
N ARG A 201 -14.42 20.36 -4.27
CA ARG A 201 -13.30 21.18 -4.77
C ARG A 201 -12.13 20.31 -5.22
N ALA A 202 -11.72 19.32 -4.42
CA ALA A 202 -10.63 18.40 -4.76
C ALA A 202 -10.93 17.62 -6.04
N ARG A 203 -12.17 17.14 -6.21
CA ARG A 203 -12.61 16.45 -7.43
C ARG A 203 -12.62 17.38 -8.65
N ALA A 204 -13.10 18.62 -8.48
CA ALA A 204 -13.10 19.61 -9.56
C ALA A 204 -11.68 19.97 -10.02
N ALA A 205 -10.72 20.03 -9.08
CA ALA A 205 -9.31 20.22 -9.39
C ALA A 205 -8.73 19.01 -10.15
N ALA A 206 -8.98 17.80 -9.67
CA ALA A 206 -8.51 16.57 -10.32
C ALA A 206 -9.02 16.44 -11.77
N LYS A 207 -10.31 16.73 -12.03
CA LYS A 207 -10.90 16.63 -13.38
C LYS A 207 -10.18 17.51 -14.42
N LYS A 208 -9.51 18.59 -14.01
CA LYS A 208 -8.75 19.46 -14.93
C LYS A 208 -7.43 18.85 -15.39
N THR A 209 -6.89 17.91 -14.63
CA THR A 209 -5.55 17.33 -14.85
C THR A 209 -5.59 15.88 -15.33
N THR A 210 -6.72 15.18 -15.22
CA THR A 210 -6.82 13.78 -15.63
C THR A 210 -7.22 13.63 -17.10
N GLN A 211 -6.52 12.77 -17.83
CA GLN A 211 -7.03 12.25 -19.10
C GLN A 211 -8.21 11.29 -18.82
N PRO A 212 -9.35 11.43 -19.51
CA PRO A 212 -10.58 10.68 -19.21
C PRO A 212 -10.43 9.15 -19.25
N ASP A 213 -9.49 8.64 -20.05
CA ASP A 213 -9.35 7.21 -20.35
C ASP A 213 -8.03 6.59 -19.86
N ALA A 214 -7.26 7.33 -19.05
CA ALA A 214 -6.05 6.76 -18.46
C ALA A 214 -6.42 5.69 -17.40
N PRO A 215 -5.76 4.52 -17.41
CA PRO A 215 -6.05 3.46 -16.46
C PRO A 215 -5.76 3.91 -15.02
N ILE A 216 -6.65 3.56 -14.09
CA ILE A 216 -6.47 3.83 -12.65
C ILE A 216 -5.43 2.89 -12.05
N PHE A 217 -5.48 1.64 -12.47
CA PHE A 217 -4.66 0.54 -11.96
C PHE A 217 -3.80 -0.06 -13.07
N GLY A 218 -2.59 -0.46 -12.72
CA GLY A 218 -1.67 -1.19 -13.57
C GLY A 218 -1.19 -2.45 -12.86
N SER A 219 -1.02 -3.52 -13.61
CA SER A 219 -0.43 -4.78 -13.13
C SER A 219 0.35 -5.44 -14.27
N PRO A 220 1.50 -6.09 -14.04
CA PRO A 220 2.15 -6.87 -15.08
C PRO A 220 1.24 -7.98 -15.59
N LEU A 221 1.29 -8.29 -16.90
CA LEU A 221 0.46 -9.34 -17.49
C LEU A 221 0.61 -10.72 -16.83
N ARG A 222 1.79 -11.01 -16.24
CA ARG A 222 2.10 -12.25 -15.52
C ARG A 222 1.81 -12.18 -14.01
N GLY A 223 1.05 -11.18 -13.56
CA GLY A 223 0.76 -10.92 -12.15
C GLY A 223 1.83 -10.07 -11.46
N MET A 224 1.49 -9.56 -10.28
CA MET A 224 2.34 -8.68 -9.49
C MET A 224 3.65 -9.33 -9.01
N GLY A 225 3.67 -10.65 -8.86
CA GLY A 225 4.86 -11.45 -8.53
C GLY A 225 6.02 -11.22 -9.50
N ALA A 226 5.73 -10.92 -10.77
CA ALA A 226 6.74 -10.60 -11.78
C ALA A 226 7.64 -9.42 -11.36
N LEU A 227 7.09 -8.42 -10.66
CA LEU A 227 7.90 -7.29 -10.15
C LEU A 227 8.99 -7.76 -9.20
N THR A 228 8.61 -8.58 -8.22
CA THR A 228 9.55 -9.08 -7.21
C THR A 228 10.52 -10.12 -7.77
N GLU A 229 10.08 -10.93 -8.73
CA GLU A 229 10.95 -11.87 -9.44
C GLU A 229 12.04 -11.13 -10.22
N THR A 230 11.66 -10.15 -11.05
CA THR A 230 12.61 -9.35 -11.84
C THR A 230 13.54 -8.53 -10.95
N LEU A 231 13.04 -7.99 -9.83
CA LEU A 231 13.88 -7.34 -8.82
C LEU A 231 14.95 -8.28 -8.26
N ALA A 232 14.56 -9.47 -7.82
CA ALA A 232 15.49 -10.46 -7.27
C ALA A 232 16.54 -10.89 -8.31
N GLN A 233 16.13 -11.04 -9.57
CA GLN A 233 17.06 -11.31 -10.68
C GLN A 233 18.05 -10.15 -10.87
N ARG A 234 17.58 -8.90 -10.86
CA ARG A 234 18.43 -7.71 -11.02
C ARG A 234 19.42 -7.52 -9.87
N VAL A 235 18.97 -7.74 -8.63
CA VAL A 235 19.83 -7.73 -7.45
C VAL A 235 20.97 -8.74 -7.60
N ARG A 236 20.66 -9.99 -7.98
CA ARG A 236 21.69 -11.02 -8.22
C ARG A 236 22.63 -10.65 -9.37
N ALA A 237 22.10 -10.10 -10.47
CA ALA A 237 22.89 -9.67 -11.61
C ALA A 237 23.89 -8.55 -11.29
N LEU A 238 23.60 -7.72 -10.27
CA LEU A 238 24.50 -6.69 -9.76
C LEU A 238 25.43 -7.19 -8.64
N GLY A 239 25.45 -8.51 -8.36
CA GLY A 239 26.32 -9.11 -7.35
C GLY A 239 25.74 -9.19 -5.94
N GLY A 240 24.50 -8.73 -5.74
CA GLY A 240 23.79 -8.88 -4.47
C GLY A 240 23.50 -10.33 -4.13
N LYS A 241 23.64 -10.69 -2.85
CA LYS A 241 23.31 -12.03 -2.33
C LYS A 241 21.89 -12.04 -1.79
N ILE A 242 21.14 -13.09 -2.10
CA ILE A 242 19.81 -13.33 -1.54
C ILE A 242 19.83 -14.73 -0.93
N LEU A 243 19.76 -14.80 0.39
CA LEU A 243 19.72 -16.04 1.16
C LEU A 243 18.26 -16.32 1.54
N THR A 244 17.67 -17.35 0.93
CA THR A 244 16.36 -17.88 1.31
C THR A 244 16.53 -18.89 2.44
N ASP A 245 15.42 -19.22 3.11
CA ASP A 245 15.41 -20.10 4.30
C ASP A 245 16.38 -19.61 5.40
N ALA A 246 16.65 -18.30 5.41
CA ALA A 246 17.64 -17.63 6.25
C ALA A 246 16.94 -16.66 7.19
N GLN A 247 16.08 -17.20 8.06
CA GLN A 247 15.40 -16.40 9.08
C GLN A 247 16.41 -15.79 10.04
N VAL A 248 16.38 -14.46 10.17
CA VAL A 248 17.15 -13.74 11.19
C VAL A 248 16.51 -13.97 12.55
N SER A 249 17.27 -14.54 13.48
CA SER A 249 16.82 -14.85 14.83
C SER A 249 17.34 -13.85 15.87
N ALA A 250 18.51 -13.24 15.62
CA ALA A 250 19.11 -12.25 16.49
C ALA A 250 19.96 -11.25 15.69
N ILE A 251 20.07 -10.04 16.24
CA ILE A 251 21.01 -9.02 15.80
C ILE A 251 21.70 -8.51 17.05
N SER A 252 23.03 -8.47 17.04
CA SER A 252 23.81 -7.91 18.13
C SER A 252 24.80 -6.88 17.60
N ARG A 253 25.09 -5.87 18.43
CA ARG A 253 26.14 -4.89 18.12
C ARG A 253 27.48 -5.39 18.65
N GLN A 254 28.50 -5.40 17.80
CA GLN A 254 29.88 -5.72 18.18
C GLN A 254 30.79 -4.57 17.73
N GLN A 255 31.23 -3.74 18.69
CA GLN A 255 32.03 -2.54 18.43
C GLN A 255 31.36 -1.62 17.38
N ASP A 256 31.98 -1.46 16.21
CA ASP A 256 31.52 -0.62 15.09
C ASP A 256 30.74 -1.40 14.03
N ALA A 257 30.43 -2.68 14.27
CA ALA A 257 29.69 -3.54 13.37
C ALA A 257 28.46 -4.18 14.05
N TYR A 258 27.66 -4.85 13.24
CA TYR A 258 26.56 -5.69 13.68
C TYR A 258 26.81 -7.13 13.28
N VAL A 259 26.32 -8.07 14.09
CA VAL A 259 26.28 -9.49 13.77
C VAL A 259 24.84 -9.92 13.63
N VAL A 260 24.50 -10.41 12.44
CA VAL A 260 23.20 -11.00 12.10
C VAL A 260 23.31 -12.50 12.25
N THR A 261 22.46 -13.10 13.09
CA THR A 261 22.45 -14.54 13.34
C THR A 261 21.27 -15.19 12.62
N THR A 262 21.55 -16.28 11.89
CA THR A 262 20.55 -17.17 11.29
C THR A 262 20.87 -18.63 11.61
N ALA A 263 20.00 -19.56 11.25
CA ALA A 263 20.30 -20.99 11.35
C ALA A 263 21.46 -21.44 10.42
N GLN A 264 21.79 -20.64 9.40
CA GLN A 264 22.83 -20.93 8.42
C GLN A 264 24.20 -20.38 8.85
N GLY A 265 24.26 -19.50 9.86
CA GLY A 265 25.49 -18.94 10.40
C GLY A 265 25.35 -17.52 10.93
N GLU A 266 26.50 -16.91 11.22
CA GLU A 266 26.60 -15.52 11.65
C GLU A 266 27.26 -14.67 10.56
N TYR A 267 26.75 -13.44 10.40
CA TYR A 267 27.15 -12.53 9.34
C TYR A 267 27.49 -11.17 9.94
N THR A 268 28.76 -10.77 9.89
CA THR A 268 29.20 -9.45 10.33
C THR A 268 28.99 -8.42 9.22
N VAL A 269 28.26 -7.35 9.54
CA VAL A 269 27.89 -6.28 8.61
C VAL A 269 28.07 -4.91 9.25
N ASP A 270 28.21 -3.88 8.43
CA ASP A 270 28.46 -2.51 8.88
C ASP A 270 27.15 -1.72 9.03
N ALA A 271 26.10 -2.10 8.29
CA ALA A 271 24.75 -1.55 8.42
C ALA A 271 23.65 -2.58 8.20
N ILE A 272 22.45 -2.29 8.71
CA ILE A 272 21.27 -3.15 8.62
C ILE A 272 20.06 -2.33 8.18
N ALA A 273 19.32 -2.83 7.18
CA ALA A 273 17.99 -2.36 6.85
C ALA A 273 16.95 -3.42 7.25
N ILE A 274 16.01 -3.04 8.13
CA ILE A 274 14.92 -3.91 8.54
C ILE A 274 13.72 -3.67 7.61
N CYS A 275 13.46 -4.64 6.73
CA CYS A 275 12.37 -4.60 5.76
C CYS A 275 11.30 -5.69 6.02
N SER A 276 11.41 -6.41 7.15
CA SER A 276 10.46 -7.44 7.55
C SER A 276 9.38 -6.88 8.50
N PRO A 277 8.24 -7.57 8.69
CA PRO A 277 7.16 -7.07 9.53
C PRO A 277 7.60 -6.73 10.97
N ALA A 278 7.03 -5.66 11.53
CA ALA A 278 7.38 -5.17 12.86
C ALA A 278 7.25 -6.23 13.95
N GLN A 279 6.17 -7.04 13.92
CA GLN A 279 5.94 -8.12 14.89
C GLN A 279 7.08 -9.14 14.91
N HIS A 280 7.64 -9.47 13.74
CA HIS A 280 8.74 -10.43 13.64
C HIS A 280 10.10 -9.79 13.95
N SER A 281 10.24 -8.49 13.71
CA SER A 281 11.49 -7.77 13.94
C SER A 281 11.71 -7.31 15.38
N ALA A 282 10.62 -7.14 16.14
CA ALA A 282 10.67 -6.52 17.46
C ALA A 282 11.66 -7.21 18.42
N SER A 283 11.71 -8.56 18.42
CA SER A 283 12.55 -9.33 19.36
C SER A 283 14.05 -9.12 19.15
N PHE A 284 14.51 -8.95 17.91
CA PHE A 284 15.93 -8.76 17.61
C PHE A 284 16.32 -7.29 17.40
N VAL A 285 15.35 -6.38 17.26
CA VAL A 285 15.60 -4.93 17.25
C VAL A 285 15.61 -4.35 18.67
N ALA A 286 14.74 -4.82 19.57
CA ALA A 286 14.66 -4.28 20.93
C ALA A 286 16.00 -4.26 21.71
N PRO A 287 16.88 -5.28 21.59
CA PRO A 287 18.18 -5.28 22.27
C PRO A 287 19.22 -4.29 21.71
N LEU A 288 18.93 -3.63 20.58
CA LEU A 288 19.84 -2.67 19.95
C LEU A 288 19.68 -1.24 20.48
N ASN A 289 18.62 -0.99 21.25
CA ASN A 289 18.33 0.32 21.87
C ASN A 289 19.08 0.52 23.18
#